data_AF-A0A1J3FQ92-F1
#
_entry.id   AF-A0A1J3FQ92-F1
#
_cell.length_a   1.000
_cell.length_b   1.000
_cell.length_c   1.000
_cell.angle_alpha   90.00
_cell.angle_beta   90.00
_cell.angle_gamma   90.00
#
_symmetry.space_group_name_H-M   'P 1'
#
loop_
_entity.id
_entity.type
_entity.pdbx_description
1 polymer ?
#
loop_
_entity_poly.entity_id
_entity_poly.type
_entity_poly.pdbx_seq_one_letter_code
_entity_poly.pdbx_strand_id
1 'polypeptide(L)'
;KVTNEGLEQGYCVVPSDKRLILLISFLKKNLNKKIMVFFSTCKSVQFHAGIMKLINLDSSDIHGGLDQNRRTKTFFDFMKAEKGILLCTDVAARGLDIPCVDWIIQYDPP
;
A
#
# COMPACT_ATOMS: atom_id res chain seq x y z
N LYS A 1 14.55 18.14 -8.79
CA LYS A 1 13.51 18.96 -8.11
C LYS A 1 12.30 18.06 -7.98
N VAL A 2 11.92 17.65 -6.77
CA VAL A 2 10.67 16.90 -6.57
C VAL A 2 9.56 17.93 -6.60
N THR A 3 8.91 18.10 -7.76
CA THR A 3 7.76 18.99 -7.89
C THR A 3 6.52 18.17 -7.52
N ASN A 4 5.93 18.46 -6.35
CA ASN A 4 4.61 17.96 -5.95
C ASN A 4 3.48 18.60 -6.79
N GLU A 5 3.78 19.09 -7.98
CA GLU A 5 2.81 19.74 -8.88
C GLU A 5 1.82 18.67 -9.35
N GLY A 6 0.57 18.78 -8.93
CA GLY A 6 -0.49 17.81 -9.21
C GLY A 6 -0.75 16.75 -8.13
N LEU A 7 0.02 16.72 -7.04
CA LEU A 7 -0.26 15.84 -5.90
C LEU A 7 -1.26 16.49 -4.94
N GLU A 8 -2.48 15.96 -4.88
CA GLU A 8 -3.45 16.31 -3.85
C GLU A 8 -3.17 15.53 -2.56
N GLN A 9 -3.05 16.25 -1.45
CA GLN A 9 -2.79 15.67 -0.13
C GLN A 9 -3.93 16.01 0.83
N GLY A 10 -4.33 15.03 1.62
CA GLY A 10 -5.37 15.20 2.62
C GLY A 10 -5.22 14.18 3.74
N TYR A 11 -5.98 14.36 4.80
CA TYR A 11 -6.03 13.44 5.92
C TYR A 11 -7.47 13.27 6.40
N CYS A 12 -7.73 12.17 7.10
CA CYS A 12 -8.99 11.90 7.77
C CYS A 12 -8.71 11.57 9.22
N VAL A 13 -9.42 12.22 10.15
CA VAL A 13 -9.37 11.86 11.57
C VAL A 13 -10.30 10.68 11.80
N VAL A 14 -9.73 9.55 12.20
CA VAL A 14 -10.46 8.28 12.32
C VAL A 14 -10.18 7.68 13.70
N PRO A 15 -11.22 7.36 14.48
CA PRO A 15 -11.10 6.53 15.67
C PRO A 15 -10.33 5.23 15.37
N SER A 16 -9.45 4.81 16.28
CA SER A 16 -8.52 3.70 16.04
C SER A 16 -9.23 2.39 15.66
N ASP A 17 -10.37 2.11 16.30
CA ASP A 17 -11.25 0.96 16.06
C ASP A 17 -11.88 0.95 14.65
N LYS A 18 -11.99 2.12 14.00
CA LYS A 18 -12.59 2.27 12.67
C LYS A 18 -11.58 2.30 11.53
N ARG A 19 -10.29 2.46 11.81
CA ARG A 19 -9.23 2.62 10.78
C ARG A 19 -9.19 1.46 9.79
N LEU A 20 -9.25 0.23 10.29
CA LEU A 20 -9.23 -0.97 9.45
C LEU A 20 -10.45 -1.05 8.52
N ILE A 21 -11.64 -0.79 9.06
CA ILE A 21 -12.89 -0.83 8.30
C ILE A 21 -12.88 0.26 7.22
N LEU A 22 -12.39 1.45 7.55
CA LEU A 22 -12.26 2.54 6.59
C LEU A 22 -11.28 2.16 5.46
N LEU A 23 -10.11 1.62 5.79
CA LEU A 23 -9.14 1.17 4.80
C LEU A 23 -9.76 0.14 3.85
N ILE A 24 -10.40 -0.91 4.39
CA ILE A 24 -11.05 -1.93 3.57
C ILE A 24 -12.16 -1.32 2.69
N SER A 25 -12.99 -0.44 3.25
CA SER A 25 -14.05 0.24 2.50
C SER A 25 -13.48 1.07 1.35
N PHE A 26 -12.39 1.80 1.60
CA PHE A 26 -11.71 2.60 0.60
C PHE A 26 -11.13 1.73 -0.51
N LEU A 27 -10.39 0.67 -0.17
CA LEU A 27 -9.76 -0.23 -1.13
C LEU A 27 -10.81 -0.93 -2.02
N LYS A 28 -11.91 -1.42 -1.42
CA LYS A 28 -13.00 -2.07 -2.16
C LYS A 28 -13.72 -1.12 -3.12
N LYS A 29 -13.78 0.17 -2.82
CA LYS A 29 -14.37 1.19 -3.72
C LYS A 29 -13.44 1.58 -4.87
N ASN A 30 -12.15 1.29 -4.78
CA ASN A 30 -11.11 1.73 -5.72
C ASN A 30 -10.34 0.55 -6.34
N LEU A 31 -10.99 -0.60 -6.57
CA LEU A 31 -10.34 -1.81 -7.11
C LEU A 31 -9.78 -1.64 -8.54
N ASN A 32 -10.23 -0.62 -9.26
CA ASN A 32 -9.76 -0.25 -10.59
C ASN A 32 -8.55 0.70 -10.57
N LYS A 33 -8.01 1.01 -9.39
CA LYS A 33 -6.91 1.94 -9.19
C LYS A 33 -5.62 1.23 -8.78
N LYS A 34 -4.48 1.88 -9.01
CA LYS A 34 -3.18 1.45 -8.50
C LYS A 34 -2.90 2.16 -7.17
N ILE A 35 -2.90 1.40 -6.09
CA ILE A 35 -2.90 1.93 -4.71
C ILE A 35 -1.71 1.36 -3.94
N MET A 36 -0.99 2.24 -3.24
CA MET A 36 0.01 1.86 -2.26
C MET A 36 -0.46 2.20 -0.86
N VAL A 37 -0.34 1.26 0.07
CA VAL A 37 -0.68 1.44 1.48
C VAL A 37 0.55 1.21 2.32
N PHE A 38 0.94 2.24 3.06
CA PHE A 38 2.13 2.26 3.88
C PHE A 38 1.79 2.03 5.35
N PHE A 39 2.62 1.21 5.99
CA PHE A 39 2.53 0.85 7.40
C PHE A 39 3.89 1.01 8.08
N SER A 40 3.90 1.35 9.37
CA SER A 40 5.16 1.60 10.08
C SER A 40 6.02 0.35 10.31
N THR A 41 5.44 -0.86 10.26
CA THR A 41 6.16 -2.10 10.61
C THR A 41 5.85 -3.27 9.68
N CYS A 42 6.82 -4.17 9.52
CA CYS A 42 6.64 -5.43 8.77
C CYS A 42 5.48 -6.27 9.33
N LYS A 43 5.31 -6.28 10.66
CA LYS A 43 4.21 -7.01 11.32
C LYS A 43 2.85 -6.45 10.94
N SER A 44 2.73 -5.12 10.84
CA SER A 44 1.51 -4.47 10.39
C SER A 44 1.19 -4.84 8.94
N VAL A 45 2.17 -4.82 8.03
CA VAL A 45 2.00 -5.28 6.65
C VAL A 45 1.47 -6.72 6.59
N GLN A 46 2.10 -7.64 7.32
CA GLN A 46 1.71 -9.06 7.37
C GLN A 46 0.29 -9.24 7.93
N PHE A 47 -0.04 -8.54 9.02
CA PHE A 47 -1.36 -8.58 9.63
C PHE A 47 -2.44 -8.13 8.64
N HIS A 48 -2.24 -6.99 7.99
CA HIS A 48 -3.21 -6.45 7.03
C HIS A 48 -3.30 -7.33 5.78
N ALA A 49 -2.18 -7.83 5.25
CA ALA A 49 -2.17 -8.78 4.13
C ALA A 49 -2.97 -10.06 4.45
N GLY A 50 -2.83 -10.59 5.68
CA GLY A 50 -3.62 -11.71 6.17
C GLY A 50 -5.12 -11.41 6.16
N ILE A 51 -5.53 -10.23 6.63
CA ILE A 51 -6.93 -9.80 6.59
C ILE A 51 -7.44 -9.66 5.16
N MET A 52 -6.68 -9.02 4.27
CA MET A 52 -7.07 -8.87 2.86
C MET A 52 -7.32 -10.24 2.21
N LYS A 53 -6.44 -11.21 2.47
CA LYS A 53 -6.61 -12.60 2.03
C LYS A 53 -7.88 -13.25 2.59
N LEU A 54 -8.16 -13.08 3.89
CA LEU A 54 -9.36 -13.63 4.53
C LEU A 54 -10.67 -13.10 3.91
N ILE A 55 -10.66 -11.85 3.44
CA ILE A 55 -11.83 -11.20 2.83
C ILE A 55 -11.84 -11.30 1.29
N ASN A 56 -10.96 -12.10 0.70
CA ASN A 56 -10.77 -12.22 -0.75
C ASN A 56 -10.53 -10.88 -1.47
N LEU A 57 -9.73 -10.01 -0.85
CA LEU A 57 -9.25 -8.78 -1.47
C LEU A 57 -7.82 -9.01 -1.95
N ASP A 58 -7.63 -8.98 -3.27
CA ASP A 58 -6.32 -9.19 -3.89
C ASP A 58 -5.38 -8.02 -3.57
N SER A 59 -4.29 -8.34 -2.87
CA SER A 59 -3.22 -7.40 -2.55
C SER A 59 -1.87 -8.09 -2.56
N SER A 60 -0.83 -7.37 -2.98
CA SER A 60 0.56 -7.77 -2.82
C SER A 60 1.17 -7.08 -1.61
N ASP A 61 2.22 -7.65 -1.04
CA ASP A 61 2.95 -7.06 0.08
C ASP A 61 4.47 -7.05 -0.13
N ILE A 62 5.13 -5.96 0.30
CA ILE A 62 6.59 -5.84 0.33
C ILE A 62 7.02 -5.29 1.69
N HIS A 63 7.76 -6.11 2.44
CA HIS A 63 8.34 -5.72 3.72
C HIS A 63 9.71 -6.38 3.92
N GLY A 64 10.50 -5.92 4.90
CA GLY A 64 11.88 -6.39 5.13
C GLY A 64 12.04 -7.83 5.63
N GLY A 65 10.93 -8.55 5.80
CA GLY A 65 10.93 -9.97 6.19
C GLY A 65 10.75 -10.92 5.00
N LEU A 66 10.62 -10.38 3.79
CA LEU A 66 10.58 -11.17 2.55
C LEU A 66 11.99 -11.32 1.97
N ASP A 67 12.24 -12.48 1.39
CA ASP A 67 13.46 -12.76 0.63
C ASP A 67 13.63 -11.76 -0.51
N GLN A 68 14.87 -11.36 -0.80
CA GLN A 68 15.15 -10.34 -1.82
C GLN A 68 14.56 -10.70 -3.18
N ASN A 69 14.61 -11.98 -3.59
CA ASN A 69 14.04 -12.43 -4.86
C ASN A 69 12.52 -12.23 -4.91
N ARG A 70 11.81 -12.48 -3.81
CA ARG A 70 10.36 -12.27 -3.73
C ARG A 70 10.02 -10.79 -3.77
N ARG A 71 10.76 -9.96 -3.01
CA ARG A 71 10.60 -8.50 -3.03
C ARG A 71 10.75 -7.94 -4.44
N THR A 72 11.82 -8.32 -5.14
CA THR A 72 12.09 -7.87 -6.50
C THR A 72 11.02 -8.31 -7.48
N LYS A 73 10.57 -9.58 -7.39
CA LYS A 73 9.50 -10.10 -8.24
C LYS A 73 8.19 -9.35 -8.02
N THR A 74 7.71 -9.28 -6.78
CA THR A 74 6.46 -8.59 -6.43
C THR A 74 6.50 -7.13 -6.84
N PHE A 75 7.65 -6.47 -6.70
CA PHE A 75 7.85 -5.10 -7.14
C PHE A 75 7.67 -4.95 -8.65
N PHE A 76 8.36 -5.76 -9.46
CA PHE A 76 8.24 -5.69 -10.92
C PHE A 76 6.84 -6.06 -11.41
N ASP A 77 6.20 -7.04 -10.78
CA ASP A 77 4.82 -7.44 -11.09
C ASP A 77 3.87 -6.27 -10.81
N PHE A 78 3.99 -5.61 -9.66
CA PHE A 78 3.18 -4.43 -9.31
C PHE A 78 3.50 -3.22 -10.21
N MET A 79 4.77 -3.02 -10.58
CA MET A 79 5.18 -1.94 -11.48
C MET A 79 4.49 -2.06 -12.83
N LYS A 80 4.42 -3.27 -13.40
CA LYS A 80 3.77 -3.56 -14.69
C LYS A 80 2.24 -3.56 -14.62
N ALA A 81 1.66 -3.73 -13.44
CA ALA A 81 0.22 -3.73 -13.28
C ALA A 81 -0.37 -2.34 -13.50
N GLU A 82 -1.49 -2.27 -14.23
CA GLU A 82 -2.28 -1.04 -14.42
C GLU A 82 -3.09 -0.68 -13.17
N LYS A 83 -3.44 -1.68 -12.35
CA LYS A 83 -4.21 -1.55 -11.12
C LYS A 83 -3.76 -2.59 -10.10
N GLY A 84 -4.07 -2.35 -8.83
CA GLY A 84 -3.77 -3.29 -7.76
C GLY A 84 -3.46 -2.59 -6.45
N ILE A 85 -3.36 -3.37 -5.39
CA ILE A 85 -3.08 -2.89 -4.03
C ILE A 85 -1.72 -3.44 -3.61
N LEU A 86 -0.81 -2.56 -3.21
CA LEU A 86 0.48 -2.91 -2.62
C LEU A 86 0.54 -2.44 -1.17
N LEU A 87 0.77 -3.38 -0.26
CA LEU A 87 0.97 -3.12 1.17
C LEU A 87 2.47 -3.09 1.45
N CYS A 88 3.01 -2.01 2.00
CA CYS A 88 4.45 -1.89 2.20
C CYS A 88 4.85 -1.08 3.45
N THR A 89 6.13 -1.15 3.80
CA THR A 89 6.74 -0.22 4.76
C THR A 89 7.54 0.86 4.02
N ASP A 90 7.77 2.02 4.65
CA ASP A 90 8.58 3.09 4.06
C ASP A 90 9.99 2.60 3.68
N VAL A 91 10.61 1.81 4.55
CA VAL A 91 11.94 1.24 4.31
C VAL A 91 11.95 0.34 3.07
N ALA A 92 10.88 -0.45 2.90
CA ALA A 92 10.78 -1.36 1.76
C ALA A 92 10.52 -0.62 0.44
N ALA A 93 9.88 0.55 0.51
CA ALA A 93 9.53 1.38 -0.62
C ALA A 93 10.59 2.44 -1.01
N ARG A 94 11.58 2.71 -0.15
CA ARG A 94 12.66 3.64 -0.50
C ARG A 94 13.42 3.17 -1.74
N GLY A 95 13.57 4.07 -2.70
CA GLY A 95 14.22 3.79 -3.97
C GLY A 95 13.36 3.03 -4.97
N LEU A 96 12.10 2.74 -4.64
CA LEU A 96 11.12 2.23 -5.58
C LEU A 96 10.48 3.41 -6.33
N ASP A 97 10.93 3.66 -7.55
CA ASP A 97 10.23 4.56 -8.45
C ASP A 97 9.06 3.80 -9.09
N ILE A 98 7.84 3.99 -8.55
CA ILE A 98 6.63 3.34 -9.06
C ILE A 98 5.82 4.41 -9.81
N PRO A 99 5.84 4.40 -11.14
CA PRO A 99 5.08 5.35 -11.92
C PRO A 99 3.58 5.06 -11.83
N CYS A 100 2.78 6.11 -12.06
CA CYS A 100 1.33 6.04 -12.26
C CYS A 100 0.57 5.40 -11.09
N VAL A 101 0.97 5.69 -9.85
CA VAL A 101 0.17 5.34 -8.66
C VAL A 101 -0.95 6.36 -8.50
N ASP A 102 -2.21 5.90 -8.46
CA ASP A 102 -3.38 6.78 -8.28
C ASP A 102 -3.52 7.24 -6.82
N TRP A 103 -3.22 6.36 -5.86
CA TRP A 103 -3.40 6.63 -4.43
C TRP A 103 -2.23 6.14 -3.60
N ILE A 104 -1.75 7.02 -2.72
CA ILE A 104 -0.82 6.69 -1.64
C ILE A 104 -1.57 6.88 -0.32
N ILE A 105 -1.70 5.80 0.45
CA ILE A 105 -2.36 5.81 1.76
C ILE A 105 -1.29 5.60 2.83
N GLN A 106 -1.11 6.60 3.68
CA GLN A 106 -0.33 6.48 4.90
C GLN A 106 -1.25 6.01 6.03
N TYR A 107 -1.30 4.70 6.29
CA TYR A 107 -2.18 4.16 7.33
C TYR A 107 -1.70 4.54 8.73
N ASP A 108 -0.37 4.53 8.89
CA ASP A 108 0.34 5.06 10.04
C ASP A 108 1.11 6.31 9.58
N PRO A 109 0.58 7.53 9.80
CA PRO A 109 1.25 8.75 9.34
C PRO A 109 2.64 8.90 10.00
N PRO A 110 3.67 9.32 9.23
CA PRO A 110 5.05 9.47 9.70
C PRO A 110 5.26 10.64 10.66
#